data_AF-A0ABC8CT00-F1
#
_entry.id   AF-A0ABC8CT00-F1
#
_cell.length_a   1.000
_cell.length_b   1.000
_cell.length_c   1.000
_cell.angle_alpha   90.00
_cell.angle_beta   90.00
_cell.angle_gamma   90.00
#
_symmetry.space_group_name_H-M   'P 1'
#
loop_
_entity.id
_entity.type
_entity.pdbx_description
1 polymer ?
#
loop_
_entity_poly.entity_id
_entity_poly.type
_entity_poly.pdbx_seq_one_letter_code
_entity_poly.pdbx_strand_id
1 'polypeptide(L)'
;MNKKVLSFVIMLTLILSTSTSSVLAVPDTKESGDLKGTREQKKQIQQRVEKMDSEIDSVINEIDKNKQLMNKINNDVKDTEKKLNQVKNNVKAKEDLFGKRVRAMYISGGDSYLDILLASESLSDFMSRIDTVSKIMRFDKNVVIKLKEEKEAIVKEKENLDQEKNKLVSLKKSNEVTLLRLNKSVEEEKKALSNVKEKENQIVASEAAKAKEAEENSKRAKEAEENSKQAKEVAANNSNSSEGQTLSRGESNSGSYSKVMMMEATAYAGHGITASGNPTNRNPNGYSTIAVDPRVIPMYSKVYVEGYGYAIALDTGGAIQGNRIDLFMNSEAECNSWGRRTVKVYVIG
;
A
#
# COMPACT_ATOMS: atom_id res chain seq x y z
N MET A 1 6.30 11.95 -30.68
CA MET A 1 5.55 10.78 -30.16
C MET A 1 4.76 11.19 -28.91
N ASN A 2 3.44 11.27 -29.09
CA ASN A 2 2.31 11.30 -28.16
C ASN A 2 2.46 11.91 -26.75
N LYS A 3 2.12 13.21 -26.64
CA LYS A 3 1.72 13.89 -25.39
C LYS A 3 0.52 13.23 -24.67
N LYS A 4 -0.16 12.28 -25.32
CA LYS A 4 -1.31 11.55 -24.77
C LYS A 4 -0.92 10.46 -23.75
N VAL A 5 0.33 9.97 -23.74
CA VAL A 5 0.76 8.96 -22.76
C VAL A 5 1.13 9.60 -21.43
N LEU A 6 1.68 10.83 -21.44
CA LEU A 6 2.00 11.59 -20.23
C LEU A 6 0.74 12.15 -19.53
N SER A 7 -0.31 12.43 -20.30
CA SER A 7 -1.60 12.90 -19.79
C SER A 7 -2.44 11.80 -19.14
N PHE A 8 -2.10 10.52 -19.33
CA PHE A 8 -2.86 9.40 -18.78
C PHE A 8 -2.38 8.98 -17.38
N VAL A 9 -1.20 9.46 -16.94
CA VAL A 9 -0.60 9.09 -15.64
C VAL A 9 -0.90 10.13 -14.55
N ILE A 10 -1.25 11.36 -14.92
CA ILE A 10 -1.48 12.48 -13.97
C ILE A 10 -2.98 12.63 -13.60
N MET A 11 -3.89 11.88 -14.23
CA MET A 11 -5.34 12.08 -14.10
C MET A 11 -6.05 11.02 -13.23
N LEU A 12 -5.39 10.47 -12.21
CA LEU A 12 -6.02 9.52 -11.26
C LEU A 12 -5.89 9.92 -9.78
N THR A 13 -5.55 11.18 -9.49
CA THR A 13 -5.37 11.68 -8.12
C THR A 13 -6.23 12.91 -7.85
N LEU A 14 -7.55 12.77 -7.89
CA LEU A 14 -8.44 13.72 -7.21
C LEU A 14 -9.84 13.15 -6.94
N ILE A 15 -9.92 12.15 -6.06
CA ILE A 15 -11.16 11.90 -5.30
C ILE A 15 -10.79 11.96 -3.83
N LEU A 16 -10.59 13.18 -3.34
CA LEU A 16 -10.64 13.50 -1.92
C LEU A 16 -12.12 13.81 -1.61
N SER A 17 -12.95 12.77 -1.54
CA SER A 17 -14.31 12.92 -1.00
C SER A 17 -14.20 12.96 0.52
N THR A 18 -14.35 14.17 1.06
CA THR A 18 -14.53 14.49 2.46
C THR A 18 -15.77 13.79 3.02
N SER A 19 -15.58 12.66 3.68
CA SER A 19 -16.55 12.15 4.67
C SER A 19 -16.03 12.51 6.05
N THR A 20 -16.50 13.65 6.56
CA THR A 20 -16.35 14.04 7.96
C THR A 20 -17.23 13.13 8.82
N SER A 21 -16.68 12.01 9.28
CA SER A 21 -17.25 11.29 10.41
C SER A 21 -16.92 12.07 11.69
N SER A 22 -17.96 12.52 12.37
CA SER A 22 -17.91 13.26 13.62
C SER A 22 -17.10 12.48 14.66
N VAL A 23 -15.99 13.07 15.13
CA VAL A 23 -15.20 12.52 16.24
C VAL A 23 -15.93 12.86 17.53
N LEU A 24 -16.62 11.88 18.11
CA LEU A 24 -17.07 11.94 19.50
C LEU A 24 -15.83 11.80 20.40
N ALA A 25 -15.41 12.90 21.02
CA ALA A 25 -14.35 12.89 22.01
C ALA A 25 -14.85 12.20 23.29
N VAL A 26 -14.33 11.00 23.55
CA VAL A 26 -14.48 10.25 24.81
C VAL A 26 -13.36 10.69 25.76
N PRO A 27 -13.62 10.90 27.07
CA PRO A 27 -12.62 11.39 28.01
C PRO A 27 -11.53 10.33 28.26
N ASP A 28 -10.28 10.72 28.01
CA ASP A 28 -9.00 10.20 28.52
C ASP A 28 -8.91 8.71 28.94
N THR A 29 -9.44 7.81 28.13
CA THR A 29 -9.05 6.39 28.17
C THR A 29 -7.70 6.26 27.47
N LYS A 30 -6.67 5.82 28.19
CA LYS A 30 -5.34 5.47 27.65
C LYS A 30 -5.53 4.74 26.31
N GLU A 31 -5.16 5.40 25.21
CA GLU A 31 -5.16 4.84 23.86
C GLU A 31 -4.59 3.41 23.91
N SER A 32 -5.32 2.42 23.39
CA SER A 32 -4.83 1.05 23.43
C SER A 32 -3.51 0.95 22.67
N GLY A 33 -2.63 0.04 23.12
CA GLY A 33 -1.34 -0.19 22.45
C GLY A 33 -1.51 -0.56 20.97
N ASP A 34 -2.60 -1.26 20.64
CA ASP A 34 -2.94 -1.69 19.28
C ASP A 34 -3.34 -0.50 18.39
N LEU A 35 -4.09 0.47 18.92
CA LEU A 35 -4.46 1.69 18.20
C LEU A 35 -3.24 2.56 17.90
N LYS A 36 -2.37 2.77 18.90
CA LYS A 36 -1.10 3.50 18.73
C LYS A 36 -0.20 2.82 17.69
N GLY A 37 -0.06 1.50 17.77
CA GLY A 37 0.73 0.72 16.81
C GLY A 37 0.19 0.84 15.38
N THR A 38 -1.12 0.77 15.21
CA THR A 38 -1.78 0.89 13.90
C THR A 38 -1.64 2.30 13.31
N ARG A 39 -1.79 3.34 14.13
CA ARG A 39 -1.59 4.75 13.71
C ARG A 39 -0.13 5.02 13.31
N GLU A 40 0.82 4.46 14.04
CA GLU A 40 2.24 4.60 13.71
C GLU A 40 2.58 3.87 12.39
N GLN A 41 2.08 2.64 12.19
CA GLN A 41 2.22 1.92 10.93
C GLN A 41 1.64 2.71 9.74
N LYS A 42 0.45 3.30 9.92
CA LYS A 42 -0.18 4.17 8.91
C LYS A 42 0.71 5.36 8.55
N LYS A 43 1.26 6.04 9.56
CA LYS A 43 2.15 7.19 9.38
C LYS A 43 3.43 6.78 8.63
N GLN A 44 4.03 5.64 8.98
CA GLN A 44 5.21 5.12 8.30
C GLN A 44 4.93 4.76 6.83
N ILE A 45 3.78 4.17 6.53
CA ILE A 45 3.36 3.90 5.14
C ILE A 45 3.18 5.22 4.38
N GLN A 46 2.52 6.23 4.97
CA GLN A 46 2.34 7.54 4.34
C GLN A 46 3.68 8.22 4.04
N GLN A 47 4.62 8.22 4.97
CA GLN A 47 5.96 8.75 4.76
C GLN A 47 6.72 8.02 3.65
N ARG A 48 6.59 6.70 3.55
CA ARG A 48 7.19 5.92 2.45
C ARG A 48 6.57 6.30 1.11
N VAL A 49 5.25 6.48 1.03
CA VAL A 49 4.56 6.94 -0.18
C VAL A 49 5.03 8.34 -0.58
N GLU A 50 5.09 9.29 0.35
CA GLU A 50 5.58 10.65 0.09
C GLU A 50 7.02 10.66 -0.43
N LYS A 51 7.88 9.81 0.14
CA LYS A 51 9.26 9.65 -0.32
C LYS A 51 9.30 9.07 -1.75
N MET A 52 8.51 8.05 -2.05
CA MET A 52 8.43 7.46 -3.39
C MET A 52 7.90 8.46 -4.41
N ASP A 53 6.89 9.26 -4.06
CA ASP A 53 6.35 10.32 -4.92
C ASP A 53 7.44 11.38 -5.21
N SER A 54 8.22 11.76 -4.20
CA SER A 54 9.37 12.67 -4.38
C SER A 54 10.45 12.07 -5.29
N GLU A 55 10.74 10.78 -5.17
CA GLU A 55 11.67 10.06 -6.06
C GLU A 55 11.13 10.02 -7.50
N ILE A 56 9.83 9.79 -7.69
CA ILE A 56 9.16 9.81 -9.00
C ILE A 56 9.33 11.20 -9.65
N ASP A 57 9.05 12.27 -8.92
CA ASP A 57 9.19 13.64 -9.43
C ASP A 57 10.63 13.96 -9.83
N SER A 58 11.61 13.51 -9.02
CA SER A 58 13.03 13.64 -9.35
C SER A 58 13.36 12.94 -10.67
N VAL A 59 12.92 11.68 -10.84
CA VAL A 59 13.17 10.90 -12.07
C VAL A 59 12.48 11.52 -13.29
N ILE A 60 11.26 12.07 -13.14
CA ILE A 60 10.55 12.78 -14.21
C ILE A 60 11.34 14.02 -14.64
N ASN A 61 11.81 14.82 -13.68
CA ASN A 61 12.63 15.99 -13.96
C ASN A 61 13.94 15.64 -14.68
N GLU A 62 14.59 14.54 -14.30
CA GLU A 62 15.76 14.02 -15.02
C GLU A 62 15.44 13.59 -16.46
N ILE A 63 14.30 12.91 -16.67
CA ILE A 63 13.85 12.51 -18.02
C ILE A 63 13.66 13.74 -18.91
N ASP A 64 13.03 14.80 -18.39
CA ASP A 64 12.80 16.02 -19.15
C ASP A 64 14.10 16.76 -19.47
N LYS A 65 15.04 16.85 -18.52
CA LYS A 65 16.40 17.38 -18.76
C LYS A 65 17.13 16.55 -19.83
N ASN A 66 17.13 15.22 -19.71
CA ASN A 66 17.75 14.32 -20.67
C ASN A 66 17.14 14.46 -22.06
N LYS A 67 15.83 14.67 -22.16
CA LYS A 67 15.13 14.90 -23.43
C LYS A 67 15.53 16.23 -24.08
N GLN A 68 15.68 17.30 -23.30
CA GLN A 68 16.20 18.57 -23.80
C GLN A 68 17.63 18.43 -24.32
N LEU A 69 18.50 17.75 -23.55
CA LEU A 69 19.87 17.44 -23.97
C LEU A 69 19.93 16.61 -25.25
N MET A 70 19.11 15.57 -25.37
CA MET A 70 19.03 14.77 -26.61
C MET A 70 18.63 15.62 -27.82
N ASN A 71 17.70 16.57 -27.66
CA ASN A 71 17.31 17.46 -28.75
C ASN A 71 18.46 18.37 -29.16
N LYS A 72 19.21 18.91 -28.19
CA LYS A 72 20.40 19.71 -28.45
C LYS A 72 21.46 18.90 -29.19
N ILE A 73 21.81 17.72 -28.68
CA ILE A 73 22.79 16.82 -29.31
C ILE A 73 22.36 16.42 -30.73
N ASN A 74 21.07 16.16 -30.97
CA ASN A 74 20.60 15.86 -32.32
C ASN A 74 20.79 17.04 -33.30
N ASN A 75 20.61 18.27 -32.83
CA ASN A 75 20.89 19.45 -33.64
C ASN A 75 22.40 19.62 -33.88
N ASP A 76 23.20 19.45 -32.83
CA ASP A 76 24.67 19.54 -32.91
C ASP A 76 25.22 18.48 -33.89
N VAL A 77 24.75 17.23 -33.82
CA VAL A 77 25.10 16.16 -34.78
C VAL A 77 24.76 16.58 -36.21
N LYS A 78 23.55 17.14 -36.44
CA LYS A 78 23.12 17.58 -37.77
C LYS A 78 24.01 18.68 -38.33
N ASP A 79 24.41 19.64 -37.49
CA ASP A 79 25.27 20.73 -37.92
C ASP A 79 26.72 20.29 -38.11
N THR A 80 27.23 19.39 -37.27
CA THR A 80 28.53 18.73 -37.44
C THR A 80 28.58 17.89 -38.71
N GLU A 81 27.50 17.19 -39.08
CA GLU A 81 27.40 16.47 -40.36
C GLU A 81 27.46 17.40 -41.58
N LYS A 82 26.80 18.57 -41.52
CA LYS A 82 26.90 19.58 -42.59
C LYS A 82 28.34 20.10 -42.71
N LYS A 83 28.98 20.46 -41.59
CA LYS A 83 30.37 20.92 -41.57
C LYS A 83 31.31 19.86 -42.14
N LEU A 84 31.13 18.60 -41.74
CA LEU A 84 31.92 17.48 -42.25
C LEU A 84 31.81 17.33 -43.77
N ASN A 85 30.60 17.44 -44.32
CA ASN A 85 30.38 17.37 -45.77
C ASN A 85 31.02 18.57 -46.50
N GLN A 86 30.91 19.78 -45.94
CA GLN A 86 31.55 20.97 -46.49
C GLN A 86 33.07 20.83 -46.51
N VAL A 87 33.68 20.43 -45.39
CA VAL A 87 35.14 20.23 -45.31
C VAL A 87 35.58 19.10 -46.24
N LYS A 88 34.83 17.99 -46.33
CA LYS A 88 35.11 16.89 -47.28
C LYS A 88 35.15 17.38 -48.74
N ASN A 89 34.19 18.22 -49.13
CA ASN A 89 34.16 18.81 -50.47
C ASN A 89 35.33 19.77 -50.69
N ASN A 90 35.68 20.58 -49.70
CA ASN A 90 36.82 21.50 -49.76
C ASN A 90 38.15 20.75 -49.88
N VAL A 91 38.36 19.69 -49.09
CA VAL A 91 39.55 18.82 -49.20
C VAL A 91 39.66 18.30 -50.62
N LYS A 92 38.58 17.71 -51.16
CA LYS A 92 38.59 17.17 -52.53
C LYS A 92 38.90 18.25 -53.57
N ALA A 93 38.25 19.41 -53.50
CA ALA A 93 38.49 20.50 -54.43
C ALA A 93 39.94 21.03 -54.37
N LYS A 94 40.53 21.11 -53.17
CA LYS A 94 41.92 21.54 -52.99
C LYS A 94 42.93 20.48 -53.42
N GLU A 95 42.66 19.20 -53.17
CA GLU A 95 43.46 18.08 -53.69
C GLU A 95 43.45 18.03 -55.22
N ASP A 96 42.27 18.20 -55.85
CA ASP A 96 42.13 18.24 -57.30
C ASP A 96 42.88 19.44 -57.91
N LEU A 97 42.78 20.62 -57.29
CA LEU A 97 43.50 21.82 -57.72
C LEU A 97 45.01 21.66 -57.58
N PHE A 98 45.47 21.14 -56.43
CA PHE A 98 46.88 20.83 -56.19
C PHE A 98 47.40 19.82 -57.22
N GLY A 99 46.65 18.75 -57.47
CA GLY A 99 46.97 17.74 -58.49
C GLY A 99 47.05 18.33 -59.90
N LYS A 100 46.15 19.25 -60.29
CA LYS A 100 46.22 19.98 -61.56
C LYS A 100 47.52 20.80 -61.66
N ARG A 101 47.90 21.52 -60.60
CA ARG A 101 49.12 22.34 -60.57
C ARG A 101 50.39 21.48 -60.60
N VAL A 102 50.42 20.35 -59.91
CA VAL A 102 51.52 19.38 -59.97
C VAL A 102 51.65 18.77 -61.37
N ARG A 103 50.54 18.41 -62.02
CA ARG A 103 50.57 17.92 -63.41
C ARG A 103 51.07 18.99 -64.38
N ALA A 104 50.66 20.25 -64.21
CA ALA A 104 51.15 21.36 -65.02
C ALA A 104 52.66 21.65 -64.83
N MET A 105 53.28 21.12 -63.78
CA MET A 105 54.74 21.14 -63.62
C MET A 105 55.43 20.04 -64.43
N TYR A 106 54.79 18.88 -64.58
CA TYR A 106 55.41 17.69 -65.18
C TYR A 106 55.09 17.50 -66.66
N ILE A 107 53.91 17.93 -67.11
CA ILE A 107 53.48 17.79 -68.50
C ILE A 107 53.96 19.00 -69.29
N SER A 108 54.72 18.76 -70.36
CA SER A 108 55.20 19.77 -71.30
C SER A 108 54.11 20.21 -72.29
N GLY A 109 53.99 21.52 -72.52
CA GLY A 109 53.01 22.18 -73.39
C GLY A 109 52.82 23.62 -72.93
N GLY A 110 52.57 24.56 -73.85
CA GLY A 110 52.88 26.02 -73.75
C GLY A 110 52.40 26.85 -72.54
N ASP A 111 51.73 26.25 -71.55
CA ASP A 111 51.34 26.85 -70.27
C ASP A 111 51.99 26.12 -69.05
N SER A 112 53.07 25.35 -69.25
CA SER A 112 53.74 24.57 -68.20
C SER A 112 54.59 25.43 -67.26
N TYR A 113 54.69 25.07 -65.98
CA TYR A 113 55.64 25.75 -65.08
C TYR A 113 57.09 25.56 -65.54
N LEU A 114 57.42 24.46 -66.22
CA LEU A 114 58.73 24.28 -66.82
C LEU A 114 58.99 25.29 -67.93
N ASP A 115 57.98 25.61 -68.74
CA ASP A 115 58.12 26.62 -69.81
C ASP A 115 58.34 28.02 -69.21
N ILE A 116 57.62 28.36 -68.13
CA ILE A 116 57.82 29.62 -67.39
C ILE A 116 59.21 29.69 -66.74
N LEU A 117 59.72 28.57 -66.21
CA LEU A 117 61.06 28.51 -65.62
C LEU A 117 62.14 28.63 -66.72
N LEU A 118 61.99 27.92 -67.84
CA LEU A 118 62.95 27.91 -68.95
C LEU A 118 62.94 29.22 -69.76
N ALA A 119 61.85 29.98 -69.76
CA ALA A 119 61.76 31.32 -70.33
C ALA A 119 62.36 32.43 -69.43
N SER A 120 63.27 32.07 -68.52
CA SER A 120 63.96 33.05 -67.67
C SER A 120 65.11 33.73 -68.41
N GLU A 121 65.32 35.02 -68.14
CA GLU A 121 66.35 35.82 -68.84
C GLU A 121 67.76 35.67 -68.23
N SER A 122 67.84 35.19 -66.98
CA SER A 122 69.10 34.98 -66.26
C SER A 122 68.96 33.91 -65.18
N LEU A 123 70.11 33.41 -64.67
CA LEU A 123 70.12 32.46 -63.57
C LEU A 123 69.46 33.02 -62.29
N SER A 124 69.57 34.32 -62.02
CA SER A 124 68.93 34.96 -60.85
C SER A 124 67.40 34.99 -61.00
N ASP A 125 66.91 35.25 -62.22
CA ASP A 125 65.48 35.22 -62.53
C ASP A 125 64.93 33.79 -62.43
N PHE A 126 65.63 32.81 -63.00
CA PHE A 126 65.32 31.39 -62.85
C PHE A 126 65.17 30.99 -61.37
N MET A 127 66.15 31.37 -60.53
CA MET A 127 66.15 31.07 -59.10
C MET A 127 65.02 31.78 -58.33
N SER A 128 64.57 32.94 -58.78
CA SER A 128 63.43 33.65 -58.18
C SER A 128 62.09 32.99 -58.55
N ARG A 129 61.95 32.54 -59.81
CA ARG A 129 60.77 31.81 -60.28
C ARG A 129 60.63 30.44 -59.62
N ILE A 130 61.72 29.68 -59.43
CA ILE A 130 61.68 28.39 -58.74
C ILE A 130 61.32 28.54 -57.25
N ASP A 131 61.81 29.58 -56.57
CA ASP A 131 61.40 29.88 -55.19
C ASP A 131 59.90 30.22 -55.12
N THR A 132 59.39 31.00 -56.08
CA THR A 132 57.96 31.34 -56.18
C THR A 132 57.10 30.09 -56.36
N VAL A 133 57.44 29.21 -57.31
CA VAL A 133 56.74 27.94 -57.52
C VAL A 133 56.79 27.06 -56.27
N SER A 134 57.96 26.97 -55.62
CA SER A 134 58.15 26.22 -54.39
C SER A 134 57.33 26.77 -53.23
N LYS A 135 57.16 28.09 -53.12
CA LYS A 135 56.28 28.73 -52.12
C LYS A 135 54.81 28.39 -52.37
N ILE A 136 54.34 28.42 -53.63
CA ILE A 136 52.97 28.05 -53.99
C ILE A 136 52.70 26.58 -53.66
N MET A 137 53.61 25.66 -54.01
CA MET A 137 53.44 24.23 -53.72
C MET A 137 53.41 23.94 -52.21
N ARG A 138 54.28 24.60 -51.44
CA ARG A 138 54.25 24.52 -49.97
C ARG A 138 52.93 25.04 -49.40
N PHE A 139 52.44 26.16 -49.91
CA PHE A 139 51.15 26.72 -49.49
C PHE A 139 49.99 25.76 -49.76
N ASP A 140 49.86 25.23 -50.98
CA ASP A 140 48.79 24.31 -51.33
C ASP A 140 48.82 23.03 -50.50
N LYS A 141 50.02 22.44 -50.31
CA LYS A 141 50.21 21.29 -49.42
C LYS A 141 49.75 21.60 -48.00
N ASN A 142 50.15 22.75 -47.45
CA ASN A 142 49.77 23.16 -46.10
C ASN A 142 48.25 23.39 -45.96
N VAL A 143 47.58 23.93 -46.99
CA VAL A 143 46.11 24.07 -46.99
C VAL A 143 45.43 22.72 -46.93
N VAL A 144 45.88 21.74 -47.74
CA VAL A 144 45.32 20.38 -47.71
C VAL A 144 45.54 19.70 -46.36
N ILE A 145 46.74 19.84 -45.77
CA ILE A 145 47.04 19.29 -44.43
C ILE A 145 46.08 19.88 -43.39
N LYS A 146 45.95 21.21 -43.33
CA LYS A 146 45.05 21.88 -42.36
C LYS A 146 43.59 21.43 -42.52
N LEU A 147 43.10 21.31 -43.75
CA LEU A 147 41.73 20.84 -43.99
C LEU A 147 41.53 19.37 -43.61
N LYS A 148 42.58 18.52 -43.74
CA LYS A 148 42.54 17.13 -43.26
C LYS A 148 42.52 17.06 -41.74
N GLU A 149 43.34 17.86 -41.06
CA GLU A 149 43.35 17.98 -39.60
C GLU A 149 41.98 18.47 -39.08
N GLU A 150 41.40 19.49 -39.72
CA GLU A 150 40.05 19.99 -39.40
C GLU A 150 38.99 18.91 -39.59
N LYS A 151 39.06 18.15 -40.70
CA LYS A 151 38.16 17.01 -40.94
C LYS A 151 38.27 15.97 -39.83
N GLU A 152 39.48 15.59 -39.42
CA GLU A 152 39.70 14.62 -38.35
C GLU A 152 39.16 15.10 -37.01
N ALA A 153 39.33 16.39 -36.69
CA ALA A 153 38.76 17.00 -35.49
C ALA A 153 37.22 16.93 -35.50
N ILE A 154 36.59 17.26 -36.63
CA ILE A 154 35.12 17.18 -36.80
C ILE A 154 34.61 15.73 -36.69
N VAL A 155 35.36 14.76 -37.23
CA VAL A 155 35.00 13.33 -37.10
C VAL A 155 35.04 12.90 -35.64
N LYS A 156 36.08 13.28 -34.89
CA LYS A 156 36.17 12.99 -33.44
C LYS A 156 35.04 13.66 -32.65
N GLU A 157 34.71 14.91 -32.97
CA GLU A 157 33.58 15.62 -32.36
C GLU A 157 32.25 14.88 -32.62
N LYS A 158 32.03 14.41 -33.86
CA LYS A 158 30.85 13.61 -34.21
C LYS A 158 30.78 12.30 -33.41
N GLU A 159 31.89 11.57 -33.33
CA GLU A 159 31.97 10.33 -32.55
C GLU A 159 31.64 10.55 -31.07
N ASN A 160 32.16 11.63 -30.47
CA ASN A 160 31.85 12.00 -29.09
C ASN A 160 30.35 12.30 -28.89
N LEU A 161 29.75 13.06 -29.81
CA LEU A 161 28.31 13.36 -29.77
C LEU A 161 27.45 12.09 -29.91
N ASP A 162 27.83 11.17 -30.79
CA ASP A 162 27.14 9.89 -30.97
C ASP A 162 27.25 9.00 -29.71
N GLN A 163 28.42 8.99 -29.05
CA GLN A 163 28.61 8.29 -27.78
C GLN A 163 27.75 8.91 -26.67
N GLU A 164 27.71 10.23 -26.55
CA GLU A 164 26.89 10.94 -25.55
C GLU A 164 25.40 10.67 -25.78
N LYS A 165 24.96 10.68 -27.04
CA LYS A 165 23.60 10.30 -27.43
C LYS A 165 23.25 8.88 -27.01
N ASN A 166 24.13 7.90 -27.24
CA ASN A 166 23.90 6.51 -26.84
C ASN A 166 23.82 6.34 -25.32
N LYS A 167 24.63 7.09 -24.56
CA LYS A 167 24.54 7.14 -23.09
C LYS A 167 23.19 7.68 -22.64
N LEU A 168 22.71 8.77 -23.23
CA LEU A 168 21.40 9.35 -22.90
C LEU A 168 20.23 8.43 -23.25
N VAL A 169 20.30 7.72 -24.38
CA VAL A 169 19.29 6.70 -24.72
C VAL A 169 19.24 5.58 -23.69
N SER A 170 20.40 5.11 -23.24
CA SER A 170 20.50 4.08 -22.20
C SER A 170 19.96 4.56 -20.85
N LEU A 171 20.33 5.79 -20.46
CA LEU A 171 19.85 6.43 -19.23
C LEU A 171 18.33 6.62 -19.26
N LYS A 172 17.78 7.05 -20.40
CA LYS A 172 16.33 7.16 -20.59
C LYS A 172 15.62 5.83 -20.35
N LYS A 173 16.12 4.73 -20.92
CA LYS A 173 15.54 3.39 -20.73
C LYS A 173 15.60 2.97 -19.25
N SER A 174 16.71 3.24 -18.57
CA SER A 174 16.85 2.98 -17.13
C SER A 174 15.84 3.78 -16.30
N ASN A 175 15.64 5.05 -16.63
CA ASN A 175 14.68 5.92 -15.93
C ASN A 175 13.23 5.46 -16.17
N GLU A 176 12.88 5.02 -17.38
CA GLU A 176 11.56 4.42 -17.69
C GLU A 176 11.30 3.15 -16.85
N VAL A 177 12.29 2.26 -16.73
CA VAL A 177 12.20 1.06 -15.88
C VAL A 177 12.04 1.44 -14.40
N THR A 178 12.79 2.45 -13.95
CA THR A 178 12.73 2.94 -12.57
C THR A 178 11.36 3.53 -12.24
N LEU A 179 10.76 4.30 -13.16
CA LEU A 179 9.40 4.82 -13.01
C LEU A 179 8.36 3.70 -12.92
N LEU A 180 8.46 2.66 -13.75
CA LEU A 180 7.54 1.53 -13.68
C LEU A 180 7.62 0.81 -12.33
N ARG A 181 8.84 0.62 -11.82
CA ARG A 181 9.08 0.02 -10.49
C ARG A 181 8.50 0.87 -9.37
N LEU A 182 8.79 2.18 -9.35
CA LEU A 182 8.31 3.10 -8.31
C LEU A 182 6.77 3.18 -8.31
N ASN A 183 6.15 3.31 -9.49
CA ASN A 183 4.69 3.34 -9.59
C ASN A 183 4.04 2.06 -9.05
N LYS A 184 4.63 0.89 -9.35
CA LYS A 184 4.15 -0.39 -8.80
C LYS A 184 4.27 -0.42 -7.27
N SER A 185 5.41 0.01 -6.72
CA SER A 185 5.61 0.07 -5.26
C SER A 185 4.63 1.04 -4.58
N VAL A 186 4.36 2.21 -5.18
CA VAL A 186 3.35 3.15 -4.67
C VAL A 186 1.96 2.54 -4.67
N GLU A 187 1.59 1.78 -5.70
CA GLU A 187 0.30 1.08 -5.76
C GLU A 187 0.16 0.02 -4.65
N GLU A 188 1.22 -0.75 -4.40
CA GLU A 188 1.29 -1.74 -3.33
C GLU A 188 1.18 -1.08 -1.93
N GLU A 189 1.90 0.01 -1.69
CA GLU A 189 1.83 0.76 -0.43
C GLU A 189 0.45 1.42 -0.23
N LYS A 190 -0.19 1.91 -1.29
CA LYS A 190 -1.57 2.45 -1.22
C LYS A 190 -2.59 1.36 -0.86
N LYS A 191 -2.43 0.14 -1.38
CA LYS A 191 -3.25 -1.02 -0.98
C LYS A 191 -3.01 -1.36 0.50
N ALA A 192 -1.76 -1.40 0.94
CA ALA A 192 -1.43 -1.61 2.35
C ALA A 192 -2.02 -0.52 3.26
N LEU A 193 -1.98 0.75 2.85
CA LEU A 193 -2.56 1.86 3.57
C LEU A 193 -4.08 1.73 3.72
N SER A 194 -4.78 1.23 2.69
CA SER A 194 -6.22 0.96 2.77
C SER A 194 -6.53 -0.09 3.83
N ASN A 195 -5.78 -1.20 3.83
CA ASN A 195 -5.97 -2.28 4.80
C ASN A 195 -5.68 -1.81 6.24
N VAL A 196 -4.66 -0.97 6.44
CA VAL A 196 -4.34 -0.40 7.76
C VAL A 196 -5.42 0.57 8.23
N LYS A 197 -5.98 1.41 7.33
CA LYS A 197 -7.11 2.29 7.66
C LYS A 197 -8.35 1.50 8.06
N GLU A 198 -8.63 0.39 7.39
CA GLU A 198 -9.75 -0.47 7.74
C GLU A 198 -9.57 -1.13 9.12
N LYS A 199 -8.36 -1.64 9.41
CA LYS A 199 -8.00 -2.13 10.74
C LYS A 199 -8.13 -1.05 11.81
N GLU A 200 -7.66 0.18 11.55
CA GLU A 200 -7.80 1.30 12.48
C GLU A 200 -9.29 1.55 12.81
N ASN A 201 -10.14 1.61 11.79
CA ASN A 201 -11.58 1.83 11.97
C ASN A 201 -12.24 0.69 12.78
N GLN A 202 -11.85 -0.56 12.55
CA GLN A 202 -12.35 -1.70 13.32
C GLN A 202 -11.94 -1.64 14.79
N ILE A 203 -10.68 -1.29 15.08
CA ILE A 203 -10.21 -1.16 16.46
C ILE A 203 -10.96 -0.02 17.16
N VAL A 204 -11.07 1.15 16.53
CA VAL A 204 -11.83 2.30 17.07
C VAL A 204 -13.28 1.92 17.36
N ALA A 205 -13.95 1.22 16.44
CA ALA A 205 -15.33 0.76 16.64
C ALA A 205 -15.43 -0.23 17.80
N SER A 206 -14.48 -1.15 17.94
CA SER A 206 -14.45 -2.14 19.03
C SER A 206 -14.21 -1.48 20.40
N GLU A 207 -13.36 -0.46 20.45
CA GLU A 207 -13.10 0.30 21.68
C GLU A 207 -14.30 1.15 22.08
N ALA A 208 -14.95 1.80 21.11
CA ALA A 208 -16.17 2.55 21.36
C ALA A 208 -17.31 1.65 21.88
N ALA A 209 -17.41 0.40 21.38
CA ALA A 209 -18.38 -0.58 21.87
C ALA A 209 -18.07 -1.00 23.33
N LYS A 210 -16.81 -1.34 23.63
CA LYS A 210 -16.37 -1.67 25.01
C LYS A 210 -16.58 -0.51 25.98
N ALA A 211 -16.32 0.72 25.55
CA ALA A 211 -16.55 1.91 26.37
C ALA A 211 -18.04 2.13 26.68
N LYS A 212 -18.93 1.92 25.69
CA LYS A 212 -20.38 1.99 25.90
C LYS A 212 -20.89 0.91 26.86
N GLU A 213 -20.41 -0.33 26.71
CA GLU A 213 -20.75 -1.43 27.63
C GLU A 213 -20.26 -1.16 29.05
N ALA A 214 -19.05 -0.61 29.21
CA ALA A 214 -18.51 -0.24 30.52
C ALA A 214 -19.30 0.91 31.16
N GLU A 215 -19.71 1.91 30.37
CA GLU A 215 -20.56 3.01 30.85
C GLU A 215 -21.93 2.49 31.30
N GLU A 216 -22.56 1.63 30.51
CA GLU A 216 -23.88 1.04 30.81
C GLU A 216 -23.83 0.12 32.05
N ASN A 217 -22.77 -0.69 32.19
CA ASN A 217 -22.54 -1.49 33.39
C ASN A 217 -22.26 -0.63 34.62
N SER A 218 -21.55 0.49 34.47
CA SER A 218 -21.31 1.43 35.57
C SER A 218 -22.59 2.13 36.03
N LYS A 219 -23.52 2.44 35.11
CA LYS A 219 -24.84 2.99 35.43
C LYS A 219 -25.70 1.97 36.17
N ARG A 220 -25.79 0.73 35.67
CA ARG A 220 -26.50 -0.37 36.36
C ARG A 220 -25.92 -0.67 37.74
N ALA A 221 -24.60 -0.60 37.91
CA ALA A 221 -23.96 -0.82 39.21
C ALA A 221 -24.32 0.28 40.22
N LYS A 222 -24.37 1.56 39.78
CA LYS A 222 -24.79 2.69 40.64
C LYS A 222 -26.26 2.59 41.02
N GLU A 223 -27.14 2.24 40.07
CA GLU A 223 -28.57 2.02 40.32
C GLU A 223 -28.81 0.84 41.28
N ALA A 224 -28.06 -0.25 41.14
CA ALA A 224 -28.11 -1.39 42.06
C ALA A 224 -27.61 -1.02 43.48
N GLU A 225 -26.59 -0.17 43.58
CA GLU A 225 -26.07 0.30 44.85
C GLU A 225 -27.07 1.24 45.57
N GLU A 226 -27.73 2.15 44.84
CA GLU A 226 -28.81 3.01 45.37
C GLU A 226 -30.02 2.20 45.84
N ASN A 227 -30.47 1.24 45.03
CA ASN A 227 -31.57 0.34 45.42
C ASN A 227 -31.22 -0.50 46.66
N SER A 228 -29.95 -0.91 46.81
CA SER A 228 -29.49 -1.64 48.00
C SER A 228 -29.44 -0.77 49.26
N LYS A 229 -29.21 0.53 49.13
CA LYS A 229 -29.22 1.49 50.24
C LYS A 229 -30.66 1.78 50.69
N GLN A 230 -31.59 1.99 49.76
CA GLN A 230 -33.01 2.16 50.07
C GLN A 230 -33.62 0.90 50.73
N ALA A 231 -33.28 -0.30 50.27
CA ALA A 231 -33.78 -1.54 50.87
C ALA A 231 -33.32 -1.75 52.33
N LYS A 232 -32.12 -1.28 52.68
CA LYS A 232 -31.61 -1.32 54.06
C LYS A 232 -32.29 -0.30 54.98
N GLU A 233 -32.71 0.84 54.44
CA GLU A 233 -33.43 1.88 55.18
C GLU A 233 -34.88 1.47 55.48
N VAL A 234 -35.54 0.76 54.55
CA VAL A 234 -36.89 0.18 54.76
C VAL A 234 -36.87 -0.97 55.78
N ALA A 235 -35.81 -1.79 55.81
CA ALA A 235 -35.66 -2.87 56.78
C ALA A 235 -35.43 -2.40 58.22
N ALA A 236 -34.84 -1.21 58.41
CA ALA A 236 -34.59 -0.64 59.75
C ALA A 236 -35.85 -0.09 60.43
N ASN A 237 -36.91 0.22 59.67
CA ASN A 237 -38.13 0.86 60.19
C ASN A 237 -39.22 -0.12 60.68
N ASN A 238 -39.05 -1.44 60.54
CA ASN A 238 -40.10 -2.41 60.87
C ASN A 238 -39.72 -3.36 62.03
N SER A 239 -39.20 -2.80 63.12
CA SER A 239 -38.91 -3.52 64.37
C SER A 239 -39.81 -3.01 65.50
N ASN A 240 -41.06 -3.47 65.56
CA ASN A 240 -41.89 -3.46 66.77
C ASN A 240 -43.16 -4.32 66.57
N SER A 241 -43.17 -5.55 67.11
CA SER A 241 -44.26 -6.13 67.93
C SER A 241 -44.34 -7.68 67.90
N SER A 242 -44.05 -8.28 69.06
CA SER A 242 -44.78 -9.32 69.82
C SER A 242 -45.11 -10.74 69.27
N GLU A 243 -44.76 -11.69 70.14
CA GLU A 243 -45.07 -13.13 70.34
C GLU A 243 -46.43 -13.71 69.87
N GLY A 244 -46.42 -15.00 69.47
CA GLY A 244 -47.54 -15.94 69.74
C GLY A 244 -47.96 -16.90 68.60
N GLN A 245 -47.64 -18.19 68.77
CA GLN A 245 -48.24 -19.44 68.22
C GLN A 245 -48.88 -19.50 66.80
N THR A 246 -48.45 -20.48 65.98
CA THR A 246 -49.21 -21.68 65.51
C THR A 246 -48.64 -22.24 64.18
N LEU A 247 -49.05 -23.48 63.88
CA LEU A 247 -48.56 -24.45 62.90
C LEU A 247 -48.59 -24.01 61.41
N SER A 248 -47.83 -24.77 60.62
CA SER A 248 -48.19 -25.26 59.27
C SER A 248 -47.73 -24.46 58.04
N ARG A 249 -47.13 -25.24 57.12
CA ARG A 249 -47.03 -25.07 55.66
C ARG A 249 -46.18 -23.90 55.16
N GLY A 250 -45.24 -24.24 54.26
CA GLY A 250 -44.18 -23.35 53.81
C GLY A 250 -44.59 -22.22 52.87
N GLU A 251 -43.65 -21.30 52.68
CA GLU A 251 -43.60 -20.29 51.62
C GLU A 251 -42.12 -19.84 51.54
N SER A 252 -41.43 -20.04 50.41
CA SER A 252 -41.43 -19.20 49.20
C SER A 252 -40.50 -18.00 49.33
N ASN A 253 -39.26 -18.18 48.86
CA ASN A 253 -38.40 -17.06 48.48
C ASN A 253 -38.65 -16.79 47.00
N SER A 254 -39.28 -15.65 46.73
CA SER A 254 -39.86 -15.25 45.46
C SER A 254 -38.79 -14.94 44.39
N GLY A 255 -38.46 -15.94 43.58
CA GLY A 255 -38.19 -15.75 42.17
C GLY A 255 -39.31 -16.46 41.43
N SER A 256 -40.13 -15.73 40.66
CA SER A 256 -41.26 -16.27 39.90
C SER A 256 -40.80 -17.45 39.03
N TYR A 257 -41.12 -18.67 39.42
CA TYR A 257 -40.97 -19.86 38.59
C TYR A 257 -42.35 -20.47 38.39
N SER A 258 -42.63 -20.87 37.15
CA SER A 258 -43.91 -21.43 36.75
C SER A 258 -43.98 -22.95 36.97
N LYS A 259 -42.84 -23.64 37.06
CA LYS A 259 -42.77 -25.10 37.20
C LYS A 259 -41.42 -25.56 37.76
N VAL A 260 -41.41 -26.60 38.59
CA VAL A 260 -40.18 -27.29 39.04
C VAL A 260 -40.25 -28.76 38.67
N MET A 261 -39.16 -29.30 38.13
CA MET A 261 -39.08 -30.70 37.69
C MET A 261 -37.72 -31.30 38.07
N MET A 262 -37.70 -32.59 38.42
CA MET A 262 -36.47 -33.37 38.49
C MET A 262 -36.21 -33.95 37.11
N MET A 263 -35.05 -33.63 36.52
CA MET A 263 -34.68 -34.05 35.18
C MET A 263 -33.32 -34.72 35.19
N GLU A 264 -33.14 -35.68 34.29
CA GLU A 264 -31.85 -36.29 34.06
C GLU A 264 -31.02 -35.39 33.12
N ALA A 265 -29.93 -34.84 33.62
CA ALA A 265 -29.05 -33.94 32.90
C ALA A 265 -27.82 -34.68 32.38
N THR A 266 -27.62 -34.61 31.07
CA THR A 266 -26.36 -34.92 30.38
C THR A 266 -25.68 -33.61 29.96
N ALA A 267 -24.47 -33.71 29.42
CA ALA A 267 -23.74 -32.57 28.89
C ALA A 267 -23.13 -32.89 27.53
N TYR A 268 -23.10 -31.89 26.66
CA TYR A 268 -22.50 -31.95 25.33
C TYR A 268 -21.68 -30.69 25.04
N ALA A 269 -20.69 -30.83 24.14
CA ALA A 269 -19.82 -29.75 23.71
C ALA A 269 -19.62 -29.81 22.20
N GLY A 270 -19.25 -28.67 21.60
CA GLY A 270 -19.00 -28.55 20.16
C GLY A 270 -19.50 -27.21 19.60
N HIS A 271 -19.16 -26.95 18.34
CA HIS A 271 -19.66 -25.77 17.63
C HIS A 271 -20.84 -26.20 16.74
N GLY A 272 -22.04 -25.70 17.06
CA GLY A 272 -23.26 -26.06 16.33
C GLY A 272 -24.28 -24.93 16.28
N ILE A 273 -25.10 -24.98 15.24
CA ILE A 273 -26.35 -24.23 15.17
C ILE A 273 -27.43 -25.10 15.82
N THR A 274 -28.09 -24.57 16.85
CA THR A 274 -29.18 -25.26 17.54
C THR A 274 -30.39 -25.48 16.64
N ALA A 275 -31.32 -26.36 17.02
CA ALA A 275 -32.58 -26.57 16.32
C ALA A 275 -33.41 -25.27 16.13
N SER A 276 -33.23 -24.28 17.01
CA SER A 276 -33.85 -22.95 16.87
C SER A 276 -33.12 -21.99 15.93
N GLY A 277 -31.97 -22.38 15.36
CA GLY A 277 -31.15 -21.55 14.48
C GLY A 277 -30.15 -20.64 15.21
N ASN A 278 -30.09 -20.70 16.54
CA ASN A 278 -29.18 -19.89 17.35
C ASN A 278 -27.83 -20.61 17.57
N PRO A 279 -26.70 -19.89 17.65
CA PRO A 279 -25.42 -20.50 18.01
C PRO A 279 -25.46 -21.00 19.46
N THR A 280 -24.84 -22.16 19.72
CA THR A 280 -24.66 -22.65 21.09
C THR A 280 -23.73 -21.72 21.88
N ASN A 281 -24.10 -21.42 23.12
CA ASN A 281 -23.32 -20.55 24.01
C ASN A 281 -23.36 -21.07 25.45
N ARG A 282 -22.19 -21.11 26.11
CA ARG A 282 -22.09 -21.32 27.56
C ARG A 282 -21.68 -20.02 28.23
N ASN A 283 -22.56 -19.48 29.07
CA ASN A 283 -22.33 -18.29 29.88
C ASN A 283 -22.67 -18.56 31.36
N PRO A 284 -21.67 -18.84 32.21
CA PRO A 284 -21.88 -19.09 33.65
C PRO A 284 -22.51 -17.91 34.41
N ASN A 285 -22.34 -16.68 33.91
CA ASN A 285 -22.87 -15.45 34.52
C ASN A 285 -24.16 -14.96 33.83
N GLY A 286 -24.75 -15.77 32.95
CA GLY A 286 -25.92 -15.42 32.16
C GLY A 286 -26.68 -16.65 31.69
N TYR A 287 -27.35 -16.53 30.55
CA TYR A 287 -28.11 -17.63 29.98
C TYR A 287 -27.24 -18.48 29.07
N SER A 288 -27.16 -19.77 29.39
CA SER A 288 -26.51 -20.78 28.56
C SER A 288 -27.52 -21.50 27.66
N THR A 289 -27.04 -22.15 26.62
CA THR A 289 -27.85 -22.99 25.74
C THR A 289 -28.09 -24.36 26.37
N ILE A 290 -29.31 -24.88 26.26
CA ILE A 290 -29.65 -26.27 26.62
C ILE A 290 -30.54 -26.90 25.56
N ALA A 291 -30.45 -28.23 25.45
CA ALA A 291 -31.37 -29.03 24.66
C ALA A 291 -32.46 -29.64 25.56
N VAL A 292 -33.71 -29.61 25.10
CA VAL A 292 -34.89 -30.10 25.85
C VAL A 292 -35.87 -30.85 24.95
N ASP A 293 -36.83 -31.55 25.56
CA ASP A 293 -38.05 -32.00 24.87
C ASP A 293 -39.08 -30.86 24.87
N PRO A 294 -39.47 -30.29 23.71
CA PRO A 294 -40.43 -29.19 23.62
C PRO A 294 -41.80 -29.47 24.24
N ARG A 295 -42.18 -30.75 24.39
CA ARG A 295 -43.44 -31.15 25.04
C ARG A 295 -43.40 -30.99 26.56
N VAL A 296 -42.20 -30.95 27.15
CA VAL A 296 -41.97 -30.84 28.60
C VAL A 296 -41.54 -29.44 29.00
N ILE A 297 -40.59 -28.87 28.25
CA ILE A 297 -40.14 -27.47 28.37
C ILE A 297 -40.25 -26.85 26.98
N PRO A 298 -41.19 -25.91 26.73
CA PRO A 298 -41.30 -25.25 25.44
C PRO A 298 -40.01 -24.56 25.01
N MET A 299 -39.74 -24.53 23.71
CA MET A 299 -38.60 -23.78 23.16
C MET A 299 -38.66 -22.31 23.60
N TYR A 300 -37.48 -21.70 23.75
CA TYR A 300 -37.25 -20.35 24.27
C TYR A 300 -37.60 -20.14 25.75
N SER A 301 -38.03 -21.18 26.47
CA SER A 301 -38.22 -21.08 27.92
C SER A 301 -36.90 -20.78 28.62
N LYS A 302 -36.94 -19.85 29.57
CA LYS A 302 -35.85 -19.57 30.51
C LYS A 302 -35.95 -20.53 31.67
N VAL A 303 -34.83 -21.12 32.07
CA VAL A 303 -34.77 -22.05 33.19
C VAL A 303 -33.57 -21.75 34.08
N TYR A 304 -33.65 -22.19 35.33
CA TYR A 304 -32.49 -22.35 36.21
C TYR A 304 -32.27 -23.82 36.47
N VAL A 305 -31.05 -24.30 36.20
CA VAL A 305 -30.65 -25.68 36.42
C VAL A 305 -29.69 -25.72 37.61
N GLU A 306 -30.05 -26.48 38.63
CA GLU A 306 -29.25 -26.62 39.85
C GLU A 306 -27.83 -27.10 39.55
N GLY A 307 -26.83 -26.34 40.01
CA GLY A 307 -25.40 -26.62 39.78
C GLY A 307 -24.86 -26.19 38.41
N TYR A 308 -25.71 -25.72 37.49
CA TYR A 308 -25.31 -25.28 36.15
C TYR A 308 -25.54 -23.78 35.91
N GLY A 309 -26.64 -23.23 36.45
CA GLY A 309 -27.01 -21.83 36.32
C GLY A 309 -28.20 -21.59 35.39
N TYR A 310 -28.33 -20.36 34.90
CA TYR A 310 -29.44 -19.96 34.03
C TYR A 310 -29.23 -20.46 32.59
N ALA A 311 -30.33 -20.86 31.95
CA ALA A 311 -30.32 -21.39 30.61
C ALA A 311 -31.58 -21.06 29.80
N ILE A 312 -31.46 -21.13 28.48
CA ILE A 312 -32.57 -21.02 27.53
C ILE A 312 -32.66 -22.29 26.70
N ALA A 313 -33.86 -22.84 26.59
CA ALA A 313 -34.20 -23.95 25.71
C ALA A 313 -34.11 -23.54 24.23
N LEU A 314 -32.92 -23.64 23.64
CA LEU A 314 -32.68 -23.27 22.24
C LEU A 314 -32.47 -24.46 21.33
N ASP A 315 -32.27 -25.66 21.89
CA ASP A 315 -31.97 -26.85 21.10
C ASP A 315 -32.88 -28.04 21.42
N THR A 316 -32.89 -29.01 20.51
CA THR A 316 -33.58 -30.29 20.67
C THR A 316 -32.69 -31.41 20.15
N GLY A 317 -32.56 -32.50 20.90
CA GLY A 317 -31.83 -33.68 20.45
C GLY A 317 -32.75 -34.89 20.30
N GLY A 318 -32.52 -35.75 19.31
CA GLY A 318 -33.32 -36.96 19.11
C GLY A 318 -33.36 -37.88 20.34
N ALA A 319 -32.29 -37.88 21.15
CA ALA A 319 -32.17 -38.62 22.39
C ALA A 319 -32.71 -37.85 23.64
N ILE A 320 -33.05 -36.56 23.49
CA ILE A 320 -33.51 -35.69 24.58
C ILE A 320 -35.04 -35.67 24.59
N GLN A 321 -35.62 -36.70 25.20
CA GLN A 321 -37.07 -36.91 25.28
C GLN A 321 -37.53 -37.05 26.74
N GLY A 322 -38.70 -36.51 27.06
CA GLY A 322 -39.29 -36.55 28.40
C GLY A 322 -38.53 -35.69 29.42
N ASN A 323 -38.36 -36.21 30.64
CA ASN A 323 -37.66 -35.51 31.73
C ASN A 323 -36.13 -35.60 31.60
N ARG A 324 -35.59 -35.36 30.41
CA ARG A 324 -34.16 -35.32 30.10
C ARG A 324 -33.79 -33.96 29.56
N ILE A 325 -32.63 -33.45 29.97
CA ILE A 325 -32.02 -32.23 29.42
C ILE A 325 -30.56 -32.48 29.05
N ASP A 326 -30.07 -31.75 28.05
CA ASP A 326 -28.66 -31.76 27.69
C ASP A 326 -28.07 -30.36 27.84
N LEU A 327 -26.97 -30.27 28.59
CA LEU A 327 -26.37 -29.02 28.99
C LEU A 327 -25.17 -28.68 28.12
N PHE A 328 -25.17 -27.50 27.50
CA PHE A 328 -24.04 -27.09 26.66
C PHE A 328 -22.83 -26.67 27.50
N MET A 329 -21.67 -27.22 27.17
CA MET A 329 -20.39 -26.92 27.81
C MET A 329 -19.39 -26.38 26.79
N ASN A 330 -18.35 -25.69 27.26
CA ASN A 330 -17.33 -25.13 26.36
C ASN A 330 -16.35 -26.20 25.83
N SER A 331 -16.25 -27.36 26.50
CA SER A 331 -15.30 -28.41 26.13
C SER A 331 -15.80 -29.80 26.53
N GLU A 332 -15.31 -30.83 25.84
CA GLU A 332 -15.58 -32.23 26.19
C GLU A 332 -15.08 -32.58 27.61
N ALA A 333 -14.02 -31.92 28.09
CA ALA A 333 -13.52 -32.08 29.45
C ALA A 333 -14.55 -31.63 30.51
N GLU A 334 -15.25 -30.52 30.27
CA GLU A 334 -16.35 -30.06 31.12
C GLU A 334 -17.53 -31.04 31.08
N CYS A 335 -17.85 -31.61 29.91
CA CYS A 335 -18.88 -32.65 29.79
C CYS A 335 -18.55 -33.89 30.63
N ASN A 336 -17.31 -34.36 30.54
CA ASN A 336 -16.85 -35.53 31.30
C ASN A 336 -16.85 -35.26 32.81
N SER A 337 -16.48 -34.05 33.24
CA SER A 337 -16.55 -33.63 34.64
C SER A 337 -18.00 -33.53 35.14
N TRP A 338 -18.92 -33.08 34.29
CA TRP A 338 -20.35 -33.03 34.61
C TRP A 338 -20.97 -34.43 34.70
N GLY A 339 -20.68 -35.32 33.75
CA GLY A 339 -21.26 -36.67 33.71
C GLY A 339 -22.79 -36.67 33.57
N ARG A 340 -23.43 -37.77 33.94
CA ARG A 340 -24.90 -37.93 33.89
C ARG A 340 -25.46 -37.93 35.30
N ARG A 341 -26.37 -37.01 35.60
CA ARG A 341 -26.91 -36.82 36.96
C ARG A 341 -28.34 -36.30 36.96
N THR A 342 -29.08 -36.55 38.04
CA THR A 342 -30.42 -35.97 38.22
C THR A 342 -30.30 -34.60 38.86
N VAL A 343 -30.91 -33.58 38.26
CA VAL A 343 -30.89 -32.19 38.73
C VAL A 343 -32.30 -31.63 38.83
N LYS A 344 -32.47 -30.63 39.69
CA LYS A 344 -33.71 -29.86 39.78
C LYS A 344 -33.67 -28.70 38.79
N VAL A 345 -34.73 -28.58 38.00
CA VAL A 345 -34.89 -27.56 36.96
C VAL A 345 -36.11 -26.71 37.28
N TYR A 346 -35.91 -25.40 37.31
CA TYR A 346 -36.94 -24.40 37.56
C TYR A 346 -37.23 -23.68 36.25
N VAL A 347 -38.46 -23.75 35.76
CA VAL A 347 -38.91 -22.97 34.59
C VAL A 347 -39.29 -21.58 35.07
N ILE A 348 -38.58 -20.58 34.56
CA ILE A 348 -38.71 -19.19 34.97
C ILE A 348 -39.67 -18.51 33.98
N GLY A 349 -40.72 -17.91 34.52
CA GLY A 349 -41.79 -17.25 33.78
C GLY A 349 -41.79 -15.76 34.00
#